data_AF-A0A7S0HGI2-F1
#
_entry.id   AF-A0A7S0HGI2-F1
#
_cell.length_a   1.000
_cell.length_b   1.000
_cell.length_c   1.000
_cell.angle_alpha   90.00
_cell.angle_beta   90.00
_cell.angle_gamma   90.00
#
_symmetry.space_group_name_H-M   'P 1'
#
loop_
_entity.id
_entity.type
_entity.pdbx_description
1 polymer ?
#
loop_
_entity_poly.entity_id
_entity_poly.type
_entity_poly.pdbx_seq_one_letter_code
_entity_poly.pdbx_strand_id
1 'polypeptide(L)'
;IRLPSGTPTLWHRELAVAPPGCGTASSLGRSHDMLGFLWVSSLMTVTMQGDALLATMHVAHLSGGTLAVPPGLNSAVIEIGCSDRDTMDDEELDKHFPNSFLLSFEPLVDKYALLLAKGTKRFVGSKKDVAVPLGRHHQRGVVLPFAVSPAGGDINFTVSAVAGCSSIAKIHPQSKFKNTLRGWGLKCDEAFEKRIVPSITLEQALRLTGELPVLRLKIDAQGVDLQLVRSVPPAYFSRRVETVELEFAGDNCKDAPLYVGQASESEVVGYMASLGYTKG
;
A
#
# COMPACT_ATOMS: atom_id res chain seq x y z
N ILE A 1 -16.44 4.94 4.53
CA ILE A 1 -16.84 5.58 5.80
C ILE A 1 -15.54 5.76 6.57
N ARG A 2 -15.01 6.98 6.61
CA ARG A 2 -13.91 7.30 7.52
C ARG A 2 -14.37 6.96 8.92
N LEU A 3 -13.70 6.01 9.54
CA LEU A 3 -13.89 5.71 10.96
C LEU A 3 -13.38 6.92 11.76
N PRO A 4 -13.79 7.09 13.02
CA PRO A 4 -13.25 8.14 13.87
C PRO A 4 -11.85 7.82 14.42
N SER A 5 -11.07 6.94 13.76
CA SER A 5 -9.60 7.06 13.82
C SER A 5 -9.25 8.43 13.23
N GLY A 6 -8.22 9.10 13.77
CA GLY A 6 -7.96 10.50 13.48
C GLY A 6 -7.98 10.79 11.97
N THR A 7 -8.49 11.96 11.57
CA THR A 7 -8.39 12.41 10.18
C THR A 7 -6.97 12.15 9.67
N PRO A 8 -6.80 11.45 8.53
CA PRO A 8 -5.49 11.21 7.94
C PRO A 8 -4.74 12.53 7.91
N THR A 9 -3.60 12.58 8.59
CA THR A 9 -2.83 13.82 8.70
C THR A 9 -1.68 13.77 7.71
N LEU A 10 -1.50 14.86 6.97
CA LEU A 10 -0.45 15.03 5.98
C LEU A 10 0.85 15.48 6.65
N TRP A 11 1.97 14.90 6.24
CA TRP A 11 3.29 15.23 6.78
C TRP A 11 4.24 15.58 5.65
N HIS A 12 4.84 16.76 5.73
CA HIS A 12 5.70 17.29 4.68
C HIS A 12 7.17 17.29 5.09
N ARG A 13 8.06 17.32 4.09
CA ARG A 13 9.48 17.61 4.28
C ARG A 13 9.92 18.62 3.22
N GLU A 14 10.63 19.67 3.63
CA GLU A 14 11.35 20.52 2.69
C GLU A 14 12.59 19.77 2.17
N LEU A 15 12.58 19.42 0.88
CA LEU A 15 13.75 18.85 0.22
C LEU A 15 14.79 19.96 -0.01
N ALA A 16 15.94 19.85 0.64
CA ALA A 16 17.10 20.67 0.29
C ALA A 16 17.57 20.30 -1.13
N VAL A 17 17.55 21.27 -2.03
CA VAL A 17 18.07 21.15 -3.39
C VAL A 17 19.58 20.96 -3.34
N ALA A 18 20.06 19.78 -3.73
CA ALA A 18 21.50 19.55 -3.90
C ALA A 18 22.03 20.35 -5.11
N PRO A 19 23.21 20.99 -5.01
CA PRO A 19 23.77 21.77 -6.12
C PRO A 19 24.27 20.86 -7.26
N PRO A 20 24.32 21.35 -8.51
CA PRO A 20 24.79 20.58 -9.65
C PRO A 20 26.33 20.52 -9.64
N GLY A 21 26.89 19.30 -9.63
CA GLY A 21 28.33 19.06 -9.65
C GLY A 21 28.75 18.08 -10.75
N CYS A 22 29.53 18.61 -11.69
CA CYS A 22 30.28 18.04 -12.83
C CYS A 22 30.49 16.52 -12.93
N GLY A 23 30.31 16.00 -14.16
CA GLY A 23 30.59 14.62 -14.54
C GLY A 23 32.00 14.35 -15.07
N THR A 24 32.23 13.11 -15.50
CA THR A 24 33.09 12.71 -16.62
C THR A 24 32.61 11.37 -17.19
N ALA A 25 32.85 11.17 -18.49
CA ALA A 25 32.34 10.08 -19.31
C ALA A 25 33.38 8.98 -19.62
N SER A 26 32.90 7.93 -20.28
CA SER A 26 33.58 6.79 -20.96
C SER A 26 33.91 5.58 -20.06
N SER A 27 33.70 4.33 -20.48
CA SER A 27 33.91 3.74 -21.81
C SER A 27 33.08 2.47 -22.06
N LEU A 28 33.07 2.06 -23.34
CA LEU A 28 32.42 0.89 -23.93
C LEU A 28 32.89 -0.47 -23.35
N GLY A 29 31.97 -1.44 -23.34
CA GLY A 29 32.29 -2.87 -23.29
C GLY A 29 31.11 -3.71 -23.77
N ARG A 30 31.31 -4.47 -24.86
CA ARG A 30 30.30 -5.26 -25.58
C ARG A 30 29.87 -6.52 -24.84
N SER A 31 28.60 -6.89 -25.07
CA SER A 31 28.00 -8.23 -25.22
C SER A 31 28.65 -9.43 -24.52
N HIS A 32 27.85 -10.15 -23.73
CA HIS A 32 27.55 -11.55 -23.99
C HIS A 32 26.21 -11.94 -23.34
N ASP A 33 25.25 -12.31 -24.19
CA ASP A 33 24.14 -13.18 -23.83
C ASP A 33 24.67 -14.47 -23.21
N MET A 34 24.14 -14.86 -22.07
CA MET A 34 23.92 -16.27 -21.78
C MET A 34 22.64 -16.45 -20.97
N LEU A 35 21.63 -16.89 -21.71
CA LEU A 35 20.49 -17.70 -21.29
C LEU A 35 20.73 -18.45 -19.97
N GLY A 36 20.09 -17.95 -18.93
CA GLY A 36 19.84 -18.66 -17.68
C GLY A 36 18.38 -18.51 -17.30
N PHE A 37 17.46 -18.93 -18.18
CA PHE A 37 16.06 -19.16 -17.78
C PHE A 37 16.05 -20.37 -16.84
N LEU A 38 16.34 -20.13 -15.56
CA LEU A 38 15.89 -21.01 -14.49
C LEU A 38 14.37 -20.99 -14.55
N TRP A 39 13.81 -22.04 -15.14
CA TRP A 39 12.42 -22.39 -14.94
C TRP A 39 12.19 -22.46 -13.43
N VAL A 40 11.44 -21.51 -12.88
CA VAL A 40 10.77 -21.71 -11.60
C VAL A 40 9.66 -22.73 -11.86
N SER A 41 10.05 -23.98 -12.04
CA SER A 41 9.15 -25.10 -12.16
C SER A 41 8.60 -25.39 -10.76
N SER A 42 7.29 -25.19 -10.63
CA SER A 42 6.42 -25.67 -9.55
C SER A 42 6.34 -24.82 -8.29
N LEU A 43 5.24 -24.07 -8.18
CA LEU A 43 4.34 -24.03 -7.01
C LEU A 43 3.05 -23.24 -7.33
N MET A 44 2.54 -23.32 -8.56
CA MET A 44 1.14 -22.95 -8.80
C MET A 44 0.28 -24.16 -8.43
N THR A 45 -0.05 -24.24 -7.15
CA THR A 45 -0.83 -25.34 -6.59
C THR A 45 -2.16 -24.81 -6.11
N VAL A 46 -3.22 -25.56 -6.40
CA VAL A 46 -4.47 -25.48 -5.64
C VAL A 46 -4.38 -26.55 -4.56
N THR A 47 -4.47 -26.14 -3.30
CA THR A 47 -4.36 -27.06 -2.15
C THR A 47 -5.54 -26.89 -1.22
N MET A 48 -6.07 -28.01 -0.73
CA MET A 48 -7.03 -28.02 0.38
C MET A 48 -6.26 -28.28 1.67
N GLN A 49 -6.35 -27.37 2.65
CA GLN A 49 -5.69 -27.52 3.95
C GLN A 49 -6.69 -27.21 5.06
N GLY A 50 -7.12 -28.23 5.79
CA GLY A 50 -8.22 -28.10 6.75
C GLY A 50 -9.48 -27.60 6.04
N ASP A 51 -10.05 -26.50 6.54
CA ASP A 51 -11.23 -25.85 5.97
C ASP A 51 -10.89 -24.76 4.92
N ALA A 52 -9.64 -24.67 4.47
CA ALA A 52 -9.18 -23.67 3.52
C ALA A 52 -8.92 -24.26 2.13
N LEU A 53 -9.38 -23.53 1.09
CA LEU A 53 -8.97 -23.72 -0.30
C LEU A 53 -7.95 -22.63 -0.65
N LEU A 54 -6.71 -23.04 -0.92
CA LEU A 54 -5.60 -22.14 -1.22
C LEU A 54 -5.23 -22.26 -2.70
N ALA A 55 -4.95 -21.13 -3.34
CA ALA A 55 -4.45 -21.08 -4.70
C ALA A 55 -3.40 -19.98 -4.84
N THR A 56 -2.27 -20.30 -5.49
CA THR A 56 -1.23 -19.31 -5.78
C THR A 56 -1.48 -18.70 -7.15
N MET A 57 -1.48 -17.36 -7.23
CA MET A 57 -1.68 -16.61 -8.47
C MET A 57 -0.52 -15.65 -8.72
N HIS A 58 -0.10 -15.53 -9.97
CA HIS A 58 0.85 -14.52 -10.41
C HIS A 58 0.11 -13.19 -10.60
N VAL A 59 0.39 -12.20 -9.74
CA VAL A 59 -0.44 -10.99 -9.61
C VAL A 59 0.09 -9.76 -10.36
N ALA A 60 1.36 -9.75 -10.75
CA ALA A 60 1.96 -8.70 -11.57
C ALA A 60 3.25 -9.20 -12.23
N HIS A 61 3.54 -8.69 -13.43
CA HIS A 61 4.81 -8.93 -14.11
C HIS A 61 5.84 -7.88 -13.68
N LEU A 62 7.06 -8.33 -13.36
CA LEU A 62 8.18 -7.45 -12.97
C LEU A 62 9.22 -7.37 -14.09
N SER A 63 9.82 -6.20 -14.29
CA SER A 63 10.95 -5.96 -15.18
C SER A 63 12.15 -5.53 -14.35
N GLY A 64 13.19 -6.35 -14.29
CA GLY A 64 14.37 -6.04 -13.45
C GLY A 64 14.07 -5.94 -11.95
N GLY A 65 13.02 -6.63 -11.47
CA GLY A 65 12.62 -6.61 -10.05
C GLY A 65 11.66 -5.48 -9.66
N THR A 66 11.24 -4.64 -10.62
CA THR A 66 10.30 -3.52 -10.38
C THR A 66 9.06 -3.66 -11.26
N LEU A 67 8.01 -2.91 -10.94
CA LEU A 67 6.82 -2.81 -11.79
C LEU A 67 7.14 -2.03 -13.06
N ALA A 68 6.52 -2.44 -14.17
CA ALA A 68 6.65 -1.73 -15.44
C ALA A 68 5.94 -0.37 -15.37
N VAL A 69 6.71 0.69 -15.14
CA VAL A 69 6.24 2.08 -15.13
C VAL A 69 6.10 2.59 -16.57
N PRO A 70 4.95 3.20 -16.95
CA PRO A 70 4.80 3.85 -18.25
C PRO A 70 5.86 4.94 -18.51
N PRO A 71 6.32 5.11 -19.76
CA PRO A 71 7.30 6.14 -20.10
C PRO A 71 6.76 7.55 -19.79
N GLY A 72 7.64 8.44 -19.37
CA GLY A 72 7.31 9.84 -19.08
C GLY A 72 6.88 10.12 -17.63
N LEU A 73 6.64 9.09 -16.82
CA LEU A 73 6.40 9.25 -15.39
C LEU A 73 7.74 9.36 -14.65
N ASN A 74 7.83 10.32 -13.75
CA ASN A 74 9.08 10.67 -13.06
C ASN A 74 8.97 10.61 -11.54
N SER A 75 7.85 10.10 -11.04
CA SER A 75 7.54 9.99 -9.63
C SER A 75 6.53 8.87 -9.39
N ALA A 76 6.30 8.54 -8.12
CA ALA A 76 5.31 7.57 -7.68
C ALA A 76 4.44 8.14 -6.57
N VAL A 77 3.24 7.59 -6.46
CA VAL A 77 2.33 7.73 -5.33
C VAL A 77 1.99 6.32 -4.89
N ILE A 78 1.99 6.09 -3.58
CA ILE A 78 1.74 4.77 -3.00
C ILE A 78 0.59 4.85 -2.01
N GLU A 79 -0.33 3.89 -2.09
CA GLU A 79 -1.46 3.75 -1.19
C GLU A 79 -1.49 2.35 -0.56
N ILE A 80 -1.42 2.29 0.78
CA ILE A 80 -1.58 1.06 1.55
C ILE A 80 -2.99 1.03 2.15
N GLY A 81 -3.77 -0.01 1.87
CA GLY A 81 -5.14 -0.16 2.37
C GLY A 81 -6.14 0.70 1.59
N CYS A 82 -6.07 0.67 0.26
CA CYS A 82 -6.87 1.57 -0.59
C CYS A 82 -8.38 1.30 -0.56
N SER A 83 -8.84 0.13 -0.10
CA SER A 83 -10.25 -0.26 -0.12
C SER A 83 -10.84 -0.18 -1.54
N ASP A 84 -12.16 -0.04 -1.67
CA ASP A 84 -12.86 0.17 -2.95
C ASP A 84 -13.43 1.59 -3.13
N ARG A 85 -13.14 2.50 -2.18
CA ARG A 85 -13.70 3.86 -2.08
C ARG A 85 -12.59 4.85 -1.74
N ASP A 86 -12.77 6.09 -2.18
CA ASP A 86 -11.87 7.21 -1.90
C ASP A 86 -10.42 6.87 -2.31
N THR A 87 -10.28 6.11 -3.41
CA THR A 87 -9.01 5.59 -3.90
C THR A 87 -8.24 6.66 -4.65
N MET A 88 -6.90 6.61 -4.57
CA MET A 88 -6.06 7.66 -5.16
C MET A 88 -6.23 7.82 -6.67
N ASP A 89 -6.54 6.76 -7.40
CA ASP A 89 -6.82 6.81 -8.85
C ASP A 89 -8.08 7.62 -9.18
N ASP A 90 -9.13 7.52 -8.37
CA ASP A 90 -10.41 8.20 -8.61
C ASP A 90 -10.35 9.70 -8.20
N GLU A 91 -9.65 10.03 -7.11
CA GLU A 91 -9.74 11.35 -6.49
C GLU A 91 -8.58 12.30 -6.83
N GLU A 92 -7.36 11.78 -6.79
CA GLU A 92 -6.14 12.58 -6.61
C GLU A 92 -5.16 12.46 -7.78
N LEU A 93 -5.05 11.27 -8.40
CA LEU A 93 -3.94 10.94 -9.30
C LEU A 93 -3.89 11.82 -10.54
N ASP A 94 -5.03 12.13 -11.16
CA ASP A 94 -5.06 13.00 -12.36
C ASP A 94 -4.99 14.49 -12.01
N LYS A 95 -5.50 14.88 -10.83
CA LYS A 95 -5.59 16.29 -10.42
C LYS A 95 -4.31 16.82 -9.79
N HIS A 96 -3.71 16.01 -8.92
CA HIS A 96 -2.59 16.42 -8.06
C HIS A 96 -1.28 15.73 -8.46
N PHE A 97 -1.33 14.59 -9.13
CA PHE A 97 -0.14 13.78 -9.46
C PHE A 97 -0.09 13.32 -10.95
N PRO A 98 -0.24 14.24 -11.92
CA PRO A 98 -0.40 13.89 -13.33
C PRO A 98 0.80 13.16 -13.94
N ASN A 99 1.99 13.31 -13.35
CA ASN A 99 3.25 12.68 -13.82
C ASN A 99 3.73 11.54 -12.91
N SER A 100 2.85 11.01 -12.06
CA SER A 100 3.20 9.95 -11.11
C SER A 100 2.64 8.58 -11.51
N PHE A 101 3.35 7.53 -11.12
CA PHE A 101 2.87 6.16 -11.15
C PHE A 101 2.16 5.83 -9.83
N LEU A 102 0.98 5.21 -9.89
CA LEU A 102 0.25 4.78 -8.70
C LEU A 102 0.53 3.30 -8.39
N LEU A 103 0.90 3.02 -7.13
CA LEU A 103 0.98 1.67 -6.60
C LEU A 103 0.07 1.54 -5.37
N SER A 104 -0.94 0.69 -5.47
CA SER A 104 -1.91 0.46 -4.40
C SER A 104 -1.84 -0.98 -3.87
N PHE A 105 -2.15 -1.17 -2.59
CA PHE A 105 -2.20 -2.47 -1.94
C PHE A 105 -3.55 -2.69 -1.27
N GLU A 106 -4.22 -3.79 -1.60
CA GLU A 106 -5.54 -4.17 -1.08
C GLU A 106 -5.62 -5.67 -0.82
N PRO A 107 -5.52 -6.13 0.44
CA PRO A 107 -5.55 -7.56 0.77
C PRO A 107 -6.93 -8.22 0.64
N LEU A 108 -8.03 -7.46 0.61
CA LEU A 108 -9.37 -7.99 0.38
C LEU A 108 -9.56 -8.28 -1.12
N VAL A 109 -9.56 -9.56 -1.47
CA VAL A 109 -9.64 -10.02 -2.86
C VAL A 109 -10.90 -9.51 -3.59
N ASP A 110 -12.03 -9.38 -2.90
CA ASP A 110 -13.25 -8.81 -3.48
C ASP A 110 -13.09 -7.33 -3.85
N LYS A 111 -12.36 -6.56 -3.03
CA LYS A 111 -12.06 -5.14 -3.27
C LYS A 111 -11.03 -4.96 -4.37
N TYR A 112 -9.98 -5.77 -4.33
CA TYR A 112 -9.02 -5.88 -5.43
C TYR A 112 -9.72 -6.16 -6.78
N ALA A 113 -10.65 -7.13 -6.81
CA ALA A 113 -11.39 -7.46 -8.02
C ALA A 113 -12.26 -6.29 -8.53
N LEU A 114 -12.89 -5.53 -7.63
CA LEU A 114 -13.63 -4.32 -7.99
C LEU A 114 -12.73 -3.24 -8.61
N LEU A 115 -11.56 -3.00 -8.04
CA LEU A 115 -10.58 -2.04 -8.58
C LEU A 115 -10.10 -2.44 -9.97
N LEU A 116 -9.78 -3.73 -10.18
CA LEU A 116 -9.43 -4.24 -11.51
C LEU A 116 -10.57 -4.05 -12.53
N ALA A 117 -11.81 -4.24 -12.11
CA ALA A 117 -12.97 -4.05 -12.97
C ALA A 117 -13.17 -2.58 -13.36
N LYS A 118 -12.91 -1.62 -12.45
CA LYS A 118 -12.95 -0.18 -12.75
C LYS A 118 -11.97 0.20 -13.87
N GLY A 119 -10.72 -0.25 -13.74
CA GLY A 119 -9.63 0.07 -14.67
C GLY A 119 -9.73 -0.57 -16.04
N THR A 120 -10.43 -1.71 -16.11
CA THR A 120 -10.51 -2.52 -17.32
C THR A 120 -11.92 -2.45 -17.89
N LYS A 121 -12.26 -1.34 -18.54
CA LYS A 121 -13.43 -1.31 -19.45
C LYS A 121 -13.15 -2.20 -20.66
N ARG A 122 -13.35 -3.51 -20.49
CA ARG A 122 -13.06 -4.53 -21.50
C ARG A 122 -14.05 -4.47 -22.66
N PHE A 123 -15.30 -4.06 -22.41
CA PHE A 123 -16.36 -3.97 -23.41
C PHE A 123 -17.12 -2.64 -23.32
N VAL A 124 -17.04 -1.81 -24.38
CA VAL A 124 -17.94 -0.66 -24.60
C VAL A 124 -18.28 -0.59 -26.08
N GLY A 125 -19.45 -1.11 -26.46
CA GLY A 125 -19.95 -1.09 -27.83
C GLY A 125 -19.17 -2.02 -28.77
N SER A 126 -18.61 -1.47 -29.85
CA SER A 126 -17.91 -2.21 -30.90
C SER A 126 -16.38 -2.28 -30.74
N LYS A 127 -15.84 -1.81 -29.60
CA LYS A 127 -14.39 -1.84 -29.36
C LYS A 127 -13.93 -3.26 -29.04
N LYS A 128 -12.84 -3.69 -29.67
CA LYS A 128 -12.19 -4.99 -29.42
C LYS A 128 -11.70 -5.07 -27.98
N ASP A 129 -11.84 -6.25 -27.39
CA ASP A 129 -11.29 -6.55 -26.07
C ASP A 129 -9.77 -6.33 -26.08
N VAL A 130 -9.28 -5.51 -25.14
CA VAL A 130 -7.84 -5.32 -24.92
C VAL A 130 -7.48 -6.03 -23.62
N ALA A 131 -6.71 -7.11 -23.74
CA ALA A 131 -6.11 -7.75 -22.58
C ALA A 131 -5.10 -6.79 -21.95
N VAL A 132 -5.20 -6.60 -20.63
CA VAL A 132 -4.20 -5.87 -19.85
C VAL A 132 -3.56 -6.80 -18.82
N PRO A 133 -2.29 -6.57 -18.46
CA PRO A 133 -1.66 -7.29 -17.35
C PRO A 133 -2.49 -7.22 -16.07
N LEU A 134 -2.56 -8.33 -15.33
CA LEU A 134 -3.19 -8.38 -14.01
C LEU A 134 -2.58 -7.33 -13.07
N GLY A 135 -3.39 -6.77 -12.18
CA GLY A 135 -3.00 -5.66 -11.30
C GLY A 135 -3.19 -4.28 -11.92
N ARG A 136 -3.23 -4.12 -13.25
CA ARG A 136 -3.46 -2.80 -13.87
C ARG A 136 -4.91 -2.33 -13.69
N HIS A 137 -5.13 -1.48 -12.70
CA HIS A 137 -6.42 -0.83 -12.43
C HIS A 137 -6.47 0.61 -12.97
N HIS A 138 -5.35 1.18 -13.42
CA HIS A 138 -5.31 2.51 -14.01
C HIS A 138 -4.27 2.56 -15.13
N GLN A 139 -4.38 3.51 -16.07
CA GLN A 139 -3.41 3.65 -17.18
C GLN A 139 -1.97 3.87 -16.68
N ARG A 140 -1.86 4.47 -15.48
CA ARG A 140 -0.61 4.76 -14.76
C ARG A 140 -0.54 4.06 -13.41
N GLY A 141 -1.33 3.02 -13.17
CA GLY A 141 -1.47 2.45 -11.84
C GLY A 141 -1.60 0.93 -11.77
N VAL A 142 -1.01 0.36 -10.74
CA VAL A 142 -1.09 -1.06 -10.39
C VAL A 142 -1.63 -1.19 -8.97
N VAL A 143 -2.56 -2.13 -8.77
CA VAL A 143 -3.02 -2.57 -7.45
C VAL A 143 -2.58 -4.01 -7.24
N LEU A 144 -2.18 -4.35 -6.02
CA LEU A 144 -1.68 -5.67 -5.66
C LEU A 144 -2.51 -6.29 -4.52
N PRO A 145 -2.86 -7.59 -4.58
CA PRO A 145 -3.82 -8.22 -3.68
C PRO A 145 -3.16 -8.78 -2.41
N PHE A 146 -2.25 -8.01 -1.80
CA PHE A 146 -1.54 -8.45 -0.61
C PHE A 146 -1.34 -7.29 0.35
N ALA A 147 -1.23 -7.62 1.63
CA ALA A 147 -1.05 -6.64 2.68
C ALA A 147 0.38 -6.09 2.69
N VAL A 148 0.58 -4.95 3.36
CA VAL A 148 1.91 -4.49 3.75
C VAL A 148 2.02 -4.60 5.26
N SER A 149 3.05 -5.30 5.73
CA SER A 149 3.27 -5.59 7.14
C SER A 149 4.73 -5.30 7.54
N PRO A 150 5.06 -5.13 8.83
CA PRO A 150 6.44 -4.86 9.24
C PRO A 150 7.44 -5.97 8.87
N ALA A 151 6.98 -7.21 8.72
CA ALA A 151 7.84 -8.39 8.52
C ALA A 151 7.64 -9.08 7.16
N GLY A 152 6.56 -8.83 6.45
CA GLY A 152 6.18 -9.59 5.24
C GLY A 152 5.73 -11.03 5.56
N GLY A 153 5.53 -11.82 4.51
CA GLY A 153 5.11 -13.23 4.61
C GLY A 153 3.61 -13.40 4.81
N ASP A 154 3.22 -14.58 5.29
CA ASP A 154 1.82 -14.93 5.54
C ASP A 154 1.36 -14.39 6.88
N ILE A 155 0.29 -13.59 6.86
CA ILE A 155 -0.22 -12.93 8.07
C ILE A 155 -1.70 -13.21 8.31
N ASN A 156 -2.07 -13.30 9.59
CA ASN A 156 -3.47 -13.37 9.97
C ASN A 156 -4.14 -12.02 9.73
N PHE A 157 -5.25 -12.05 9.00
CA PHE A 157 -6.05 -10.89 8.66
C PHE A 157 -7.48 -11.09 9.12
N THR A 158 -8.02 -10.09 9.81
CA THR A 158 -9.42 -10.11 10.26
C THR A 158 -10.25 -9.32 9.28
N VAL A 159 -11.20 -9.99 8.63
CA VAL A 159 -12.21 -9.36 7.79
C VAL A 159 -13.39 -9.00 8.67
N SER A 160 -13.70 -7.71 8.72
CA SER A 160 -14.81 -7.17 9.51
C SER A 160 -16.07 -7.07 8.65
N ALA A 161 -17.25 -6.99 9.28
CA ALA A 161 -18.51 -6.75 8.55
C ALA A 161 -18.50 -5.45 7.74
N VAL A 162 -17.65 -4.50 8.11
CA VAL A 162 -17.34 -3.28 7.36
C VAL A 162 -15.93 -3.40 6.79
N ALA A 163 -15.79 -3.34 5.48
CA ALA A 163 -14.50 -3.56 4.79
C ALA A 163 -13.38 -2.64 5.33
N GLY A 164 -13.66 -1.35 5.55
CA GLY A 164 -12.71 -0.39 6.10
C GLY A 164 -12.29 -0.65 7.56
N CYS A 165 -12.91 -1.61 8.24
CA CYS A 165 -12.51 -2.07 9.57
C CYS A 165 -11.72 -3.39 9.53
N SER A 166 -11.41 -3.89 8.34
CA SER A 166 -10.62 -5.11 8.18
C SER A 166 -9.14 -4.77 8.34
N SER A 167 -8.43 -5.53 9.16
CA SER A 167 -7.05 -5.19 9.52
C SER A 167 -6.24 -6.41 9.93
N ILE A 168 -4.92 -6.24 9.87
CA ILE A 168 -3.93 -7.10 10.52
C ILE A 168 -4.03 -6.93 12.04
N ALA A 169 -4.24 -5.70 12.51
CA ALA A 169 -4.41 -5.39 13.91
C ALA A 169 -5.80 -5.81 14.40
N LYS A 170 -5.85 -6.31 15.63
CA LYS A 170 -7.12 -6.62 16.30
C LYS A 170 -7.71 -5.33 16.85
N ILE A 171 -9.03 -5.22 16.85
CA ILE A 171 -9.71 -4.13 17.55
C ILE A 171 -9.53 -4.27 19.06
N HIS A 172 -9.22 -3.15 19.72
CA HIS A 172 -8.97 -3.13 21.16
C HIS A 172 -10.27 -3.47 21.93
N PRO A 173 -10.26 -4.44 22.87
CA PRO A 173 -11.48 -4.91 23.54
C PRO A 173 -12.24 -3.79 24.23
N GLN A 174 -11.51 -2.85 24.84
CA GLN A 174 -12.05 -1.72 25.61
C GLN A 174 -12.14 -0.42 24.80
N SER A 175 -11.98 -0.46 23.48
CA SER A 175 -12.03 0.76 22.66
C SER A 175 -13.37 1.48 22.82
N LYS A 176 -13.32 2.75 23.21
CA LYS A 176 -14.53 3.59 23.33
C LYS A 176 -15.18 3.85 21.97
N PHE A 177 -14.40 3.78 20.88
CA PHE A 177 -14.89 3.99 19.52
C PHE A 177 -15.83 2.88 19.04
N LYS A 178 -15.81 1.69 19.65
CA LYS A 178 -16.76 0.61 19.29
C LYS A 178 -18.21 1.05 19.37
N ASN A 179 -18.58 1.73 20.46
CA ASN A 179 -19.95 2.15 20.66
C ASN A 179 -20.35 3.26 19.70
N THR A 180 -19.44 4.19 19.42
CA THR A 180 -19.63 5.25 18.41
C THR A 180 -19.84 4.64 17.03
N LEU A 181 -18.97 3.72 16.63
CA LEU A 181 -19.04 3.03 15.34
C LEU A 181 -20.34 2.24 15.20
N ARG A 182 -20.73 1.49 16.23
CA ARG A 182 -22.03 0.79 16.27
C ARG A 182 -23.21 1.75 16.17
N GLY A 183 -23.13 2.92 16.81
CA GLY A 183 -24.12 3.99 16.69
C GLY A 183 -24.26 4.52 15.26
N TRP A 184 -23.19 4.44 14.45
CA TRP A 184 -23.20 4.76 13.02
C TRP A 184 -23.56 3.56 12.12
N GLY A 185 -23.97 2.44 12.71
CA GLY A 185 -24.27 1.20 11.99
C GLY A 185 -23.04 0.41 11.56
N LEU A 186 -21.85 0.75 12.06
CA LEU A 186 -20.57 0.12 11.71
C LEU A 186 -20.16 -0.89 12.76
N LYS A 187 -20.31 -2.17 12.42
CA LYS A 187 -19.93 -3.29 13.29
C LYS A 187 -18.49 -3.70 13.05
N CYS A 188 -17.56 -2.84 13.43
CA CYS A 188 -16.14 -3.06 13.20
C CYS A 188 -15.59 -4.17 14.10
N ASP A 189 -16.14 -4.35 15.30
CA ASP A 189 -15.70 -5.36 16.26
C ASP A 189 -16.24 -6.78 15.99
N GLU A 190 -17.05 -6.95 14.96
CA GLU A 190 -17.57 -8.25 14.52
C GLU A 190 -16.70 -8.78 13.37
N ALA A 191 -15.87 -9.78 13.69
CA ALA A 191 -15.11 -10.51 12.69
C ALA A 191 -16.07 -11.37 11.86
N PHE A 192 -16.17 -11.08 10.57
CA PHE A 192 -16.93 -11.88 9.61
C PHE A 192 -16.14 -13.12 9.22
N GLU A 193 -14.84 -12.96 8.98
CA GLU A 193 -13.92 -14.03 8.57
C GLU A 193 -12.53 -13.76 9.13
N LYS A 194 -11.77 -14.82 9.41
CA LYS A 194 -10.32 -14.74 9.60
C LYS A 194 -9.66 -15.55 8.52
N ARG A 195 -8.70 -14.94 7.83
CA ARG A 195 -7.93 -15.61 6.78
C ARG A 195 -6.47 -15.25 6.87
N ILE A 196 -5.65 -16.09 6.27
CA ILE A 196 -4.26 -15.79 6.02
C ILE A 196 -4.20 -15.04 4.69
N VAL A 197 -3.48 -13.92 4.66
CA VAL A 197 -3.20 -13.17 3.43
C VAL A 197 -1.70 -13.05 3.24
N PRO A 198 -1.21 -13.07 1.99
CA PRO A 198 0.17 -12.74 1.70
C PRO A 198 0.46 -11.29 2.08
N SER A 199 1.70 -11.00 2.46
CA SER A 199 2.18 -9.65 2.74
C SER A 199 3.64 -9.43 2.33
N ILE A 200 3.97 -8.18 2.08
CA ILE A 200 5.35 -7.71 1.87
C ILE A 200 5.70 -6.62 2.90
N THR A 201 6.98 -6.28 3.01
CA THR A 201 7.41 -5.14 3.83
C THR A 201 7.18 -3.81 3.12
N LEU A 202 7.10 -2.71 3.90
CA LEU A 202 7.02 -1.37 3.31
C LEU A 202 8.26 -1.04 2.47
N GLU A 203 9.44 -1.55 2.86
CA GLU A 203 10.65 -1.39 2.05
C GLU A 203 10.51 -2.10 0.68
N GLN A 204 9.98 -3.32 0.65
CA GLN A 204 9.71 -4.03 -0.60
C GLN A 204 8.68 -3.27 -1.45
N ALA A 205 7.63 -2.72 -0.84
CA ALA A 205 6.63 -1.92 -1.54
C ALA A 205 7.25 -0.67 -2.21
N LEU A 206 8.13 0.05 -1.50
CA LEU A 206 8.87 1.19 -2.06
C LEU A 206 9.74 0.77 -3.25
N ARG A 207 10.46 -0.35 -3.11
CA ARG A 207 11.35 -0.89 -4.17
C ARG A 207 10.61 -1.33 -5.43
N LEU A 208 9.34 -1.73 -5.34
CA LEU A 208 8.54 -2.08 -6.52
C LEU A 208 8.37 -0.91 -7.50
N THR A 209 8.50 0.33 -7.03
CA THR A 209 8.49 1.54 -7.89
C THR A 209 9.89 1.91 -8.41
N GLY A 210 10.89 1.04 -8.24
CA GLY A 210 12.28 1.31 -8.59
C GLY A 210 12.85 2.48 -7.81
N GLU A 211 13.52 3.39 -8.50
CA GLU A 211 14.12 4.57 -7.86
C GLU A 211 13.15 5.75 -7.68
N LEU A 212 11.89 5.66 -8.18
CA LEU A 212 10.83 6.68 -7.95
C LEU A 212 11.37 8.09 -8.08
N PRO A 213 11.08 9.16 -7.32
CA PRO A 213 10.70 9.34 -5.91
C PRO A 213 9.23 9.08 -5.58
N VAL A 214 8.88 8.90 -4.30
CA VAL A 214 7.47 8.80 -3.85
C VAL A 214 7.04 10.17 -3.32
N LEU A 215 6.16 10.85 -4.06
CA LEU A 215 5.66 12.17 -3.67
C LEU A 215 4.70 12.07 -2.49
N ARG A 216 3.86 11.02 -2.48
CA ARG A 216 2.89 10.76 -1.41
C ARG A 216 2.82 9.27 -1.12
N LEU A 217 2.96 8.94 0.16
CA LEU A 217 2.71 7.61 0.71
C LEU A 217 1.52 7.71 1.67
N LYS A 218 0.35 7.24 1.25
CA LYS A 218 -0.80 7.09 2.14
C LYS A 218 -0.76 5.72 2.79
N ILE A 219 -0.69 5.70 4.11
CA ILE A 219 -0.81 4.48 4.89
C ILE A 219 -2.14 4.54 5.63
N ASP A 220 -2.99 3.59 5.31
CA ASP A 220 -4.25 3.32 5.98
C ASP A 220 -4.29 1.82 6.33
N ALA A 221 -3.34 1.41 7.16
CA ALA A 221 -3.15 0.02 7.54
C ALA A 221 -3.93 -0.36 8.81
N GLN A 222 -4.89 0.50 9.20
CA GLN A 222 -5.83 0.27 10.29
C GLN A 222 -5.12 -0.17 11.58
N GLY A 223 -4.21 0.68 12.08
CA GLY A 223 -3.59 0.55 13.40
C GLY A 223 -2.14 0.09 13.42
N VAL A 224 -1.51 -0.16 12.27
CA VAL A 224 -0.08 -0.54 12.18
C VAL A 224 0.77 0.48 11.42
N ASP A 225 0.21 1.65 11.16
CA ASP A 225 0.74 2.68 10.27
C ASP A 225 2.16 3.13 10.65
N LEU A 226 2.36 3.51 11.92
CA LEU A 226 3.68 3.91 12.41
C LEU A 226 4.68 2.75 12.42
N GLN A 227 4.21 1.53 12.69
CA GLN A 227 5.04 0.33 12.68
C GLN A 227 5.54 0.01 11.28
N LEU A 228 4.74 0.26 10.24
CA LEU A 228 5.20 0.16 8.85
C LEU A 228 6.33 1.14 8.57
N VAL A 229 6.20 2.41 8.98
CA VAL A 229 7.28 3.40 8.81
C VAL A 229 8.54 2.98 9.58
N ARG A 230 8.40 2.52 10.82
CA ARG A 230 9.51 2.02 11.66
C ARG A 230 10.21 0.79 11.09
N SER A 231 9.53 0.01 10.25
CA SER A 231 10.13 -1.17 9.62
C SER A 231 11.13 -0.84 8.50
N VAL A 232 11.16 0.41 8.03
CA VAL A 232 12.04 0.84 6.95
C VAL A 232 13.27 1.56 7.52
N PRO A 233 14.49 1.30 7.00
CA PRO A 233 15.66 2.06 7.41
C PRO A 233 15.44 3.58 7.27
N PRO A 234 15.61 4.39 8.34
CA PRO A 234 15.28 5.82 8.35
C PRO A 234 15.87 6.61 7.17
N ALA A 235 17.16 6.40 6.88
CA ALA A 235 17.83 7.08 5.78
C ALA A 235 17.28 6.72 4.39
N TYR A 236 16.81 5.47 4.22
CA TYR A 236 16.16 5.04 2.99
C TYR A 236 14.78 5.67 2.88
N PHE A 237 13.96 5.58 3.94
CA PHE A 237 12.62 6.16 3.99
C PHE A 237 12.64 7.66 3.68
N SER A 238 13.40 8.45 4.44
CA SER A 238 13.45 9.91 4.30
C SER A 238 14.00 10.37 2.94
N ARG A 239 14.85 9.58 2.28
CA ARG A 239 15.32 9.89 0.91
C ARG A 239 14.26 9.60 -0.14
N ARG A 240 13.38 8.64 0.13
CA ARG A 240 12.50 8.03 -0.88
C ARG A 240 11.10 8.62 -0.89
N VAL A 241 10.61 9.08 0.26
CA VAL A 241 9.23 9.54 0.47
C VAL A 241 9.24 11.03 0.81
N GLU A 242 8.53 11.84 0.04
CA GLU A 242 8.44 13.29 0.27
C GLU A 242 7.34 13.64 1.28
N THR A 243 6.15 13.09 1.06
CA THR A 243 4.97 13.31 1.92
C THR A 243 4.41 11.97 2.36
N VAL A 244 4.00 11.87 3.63
CA VAL A 244 3.33 10.68 4.17
C VAL A 244 2.02 11.07 4.84
N GLU A 245 1.03 10.20 4.72
CA GLU A 245 -0.24 10.29 5.46
C GLU A 245 -0.40 9.06 6.32
N LEU A 246 -0.69 9.25 7.60
CA LEU A 246 -0.82 8.19 8.58
C LEU A 246 -2.13 8.35 9.36
N GLU A 247 -2.80 7.24 9.66
CA GLU A 247 -3.84 7.21 10.68
C GLU A 247 -3.25 6.90 12.07
N PHE A 248 -3.74 7.60 13.10
CA PHE A 248 -3.31 7.40 14.48
C PHE A 248 -4.44 7.63 15.47
N ALA A 249 -4.25 7.16 16.70
CA ALA A 249 -5.15 7.44 17.80
C ALA A 249 -4.85 8.81 18.40
N GLY A 250 -5.87 9.61 18.71
CA GLY A 250 -5.67 10.81 19.52
C GLY A 250 -5.05 10.46 20.88
N ASP A 251 -4.23 11.34 21.45
CA ASP A 251 -3.55 11.07 22.72
C ASP A 251 -4.52 10.79 23.88
N ASN A 252 -5.74 11.33 23.82
CA ASN A 252 -6.83 11.05 24.76
C ASN A 252 -7.37 9.60 24.68
N CYS A 253 -6.97 8.86 23.66
CA CYS A 253 -7.38 7.48 23.39
C CYS A 253 -6.22 6.49 23.47
N LYS A 254 -5.02 6.91 23.90
CA LYS A 254 -3.81 6.07 23.95
C LYS A 254 -3.98 4.77 24.76
N ASP A 255 -4.80 4.79 25.82
CA ASP A 255 -5.01 3.63 26.69
C ASP A 255 -6.07 2.65 26.15
N ALA A 256 -6.89 3.10 25.19
CA ALA A 256 -7.95 2.32 24.58
C ALA A 256 -8.21 2.75 23.12
N PRO A 257 -7.20 2.64 22.23
CA PRO A 257 -7.31 3.04 20.82
C PRO A 257 -8.33 2.16 20.07
N LEU A 258 -8.58 2.43 18.78
CA LEU A 258 -9.46 1.56 17.99
C LEU A 258 -8.81 0.18 17.79
N TYR A 259 -7.53 0.17 17.43
CA TYR A 259 -6.76 -1.05 17.20
C TYR A 259 -5.67 -1.26 18.25
N VAL A 260 -5.44 -2.51 18.63
CA VAL A 260 -4.37 -2.89 19.57
C VAL A 260 -3.02 -2.51 18.97
N GLY A 261 -2.23 -1.74 19.73
CA GLY A 261 -0.90 -1.28 19.29
C GLY A 261 -0.92 -0.07 18.36
N GLN A 262 -2.09 0.51 18.06
CA GLN A 262 -2.18 1.75 17.30
C GLN A 262 -1.46 2.88 18.05
N ALA A 263 -0.52 3.51 17.37
CA ALA A 263 0.27 4.60 17.93
C ALA A 263 -0.60 5.82 18.24
N SER A 264 -0.23 6.55 19.29
CA SER A 264 -0.84 7.83 19.62
C SER A 264 -0.29 8.96 18.73
N GLU A 265 -1.01 10.08 18.71
CA GLU A 265 -0.59 11.29 18.00
C GLU A 265 0.82 11.73 18.40
N SER A 266 1.10 11.86 19.70
CA SER A 266 2.43 12.27 20.17
C SER A 266 3.55 11.30 19.77
N GLU A 267 3.28 10.00 19.75
CA GLU A 267 4.23 8.99 19.28
C GLU A 267 4.54 9.13 17.78
N VAL A 268 3.50 9.36 16.96
CA VAL A 268 3.65 9.59 15.52
C VAL A 268 4.40 10.89 15.27
N VAL A 269 3.97 12.00 15.88
CA VAL A 269 4.62 13.31 15.76
C VAL A 269 6.10 13.22 16.12
N GLY A 270 6.42 12.64 17.27
CA GLY A 270 7.80 12.54 17.75
C GLY A 270 8.68 11.72 16.81
N TYR A 271 8.17 10.59 16.31
CA TYR A 271 8.93 9.74 15.39
C TYR A 271 9.10 10.39 14.01
N MET A 272 8.03 10.96 13.43
CA MET A 272 8.10 11.61 12.12
C MET A 272 9.02 12.85 12.15
N ALA A 273 9.01 13.61 13.24
CA ALA A 273 9.96 14.70 13.46
C ALA A 273 11.41 14.20 13.51
N SER A 274 11.68 13.04 14.12
CA SER A 274 13.02 12.44 14.13
C SER A 274 13.52 12.02 12.73
N LEU A 275 12.60 11.82 11.79
CA LEU A 275 12.88 11.54 10.38
C LEU A 275 12.99 12.81 9.51
N GLY A 276 12.76 13.98 10.11
CA GLY A 276 12.81 15.29 9.44
C GLY A 276 11.49 15.72 8.78
N TYR A 277 10.35 15.13 9.14
CA TYR A 277 9.04 15.55 8.67
C TYR A 277 8.37 16.52 9.64
N THR A 278 7.53 17.40 9.11
CA THR A 278 6.65 18.30 9.88
C THR A 278 5.19 17.95 9.63
N LYS A 279 4.36 18.13 10.66
CA LYS A 279 2.91 17.93 10.58
C LYS A 279 2.30 19.10 9.77
N GLY A 280 1.57 18.80 8.71
CA GLY A 280 0.79 19.75 7.91
C GLY A 280 -0.62 19.96 8.45
#